data_AF-A0A3C1M1K6-F1
#
_entry.id   AF-A0A3C1M1K6-F1
#
_cell.length_a   1.000
_cell.length_b   1.000
_cell.length_c   1.000
_cell.angle_alpha   90.00
_cell.angle_beta   90.00
_cell.angle_gamma   90.00
#
_symmetry.space_group_name_H-M   'P 1'
#
loop_
_entity.id
_entity.type
_entity.pdbx_description
1 polymer ?
#
loop_
_entity_poly.entity_id
_entity_poly.type
_entity_poly.pdbx_seq_one_letter_code
_entity_poly.pdbx_strand_id
1 'polypeptide(L)'
;MYSLKNAIEDIVVEEAIRQLTAWPDLEVIAHTESDRGNLLSQVAVRALNQLPPQYATSDRGWSLLRRKASHEMAREIAEAVRQSLQAEWADQTHAIEGPPNLPHQEEFDNPARVLAQMQALLGDSTLQWRDVASAVERHLDNIRYGGTEVPAAVSVSPVRFLPPTPWKEQKWRWEGPEDPSLSASANAEASAEAFASYMLPAACFFTNALERPVANVIQKQLQHLAPDLVKNIRLEDMVAYTLNRLPPKYVASADKLNQVRQEITQQMGTDIWLLATEAILKMHKAPRRLVRPLPLAQFEAERELAIADLRLVLQRDDIDWRNAVLRVHEAIEAAKIEGSDWRQRWQMLGHIYKELQLEPGDAELSLYPVDRGEVLVIQTHSRHIFGKLADGPRDVALSALRFFPDLTAIELSSPLLGFRLSYSRDEMVGDGVFTTLGW
;
A
#
# COMPACT_ATOMS: atom_id res chain seq x y z
N MET A 1 5.82 -1.61 6.61
CA MET A 1 6.37 -1.50 7.98
C MET A 1 5.25 -0.94 8.87
N TYR A 2 4.11 -1.62 8.99
CA TYR A 2 2.95 -1.12 9.77
C TYR A 2 2.89 -1.71 11.19
N SER A 3 4.00 -2.27 11.66
CA SER A 3 4.10 -2.90 12.97
C SER A 3 4.36 -1.90 14.11
N LEU A 4 4.45 -0.60 13.78
CA LEU A 4 4.45 0.53 14.71
C LEU A 4 3.62 1.70 14.12
N LYS A 5 2.98 2.50 14.97
CA LYS A 5 2.24 3.72 14.56
C LYS A 5 2.28 4.78 15.66
N ASN A 6 2.35 6.05 15.28
CA ASN A 6 2.24 7.17 16.20
C ASN A 6 0.78 7.47 16.54
N ALA A 7 0.39 7.28 17.80
CA ALA A 7 -1.00 7.37 18.24
C ALA A 7 -1.60 8.79 18.14
N ILE A 8 -0.77 9.83 18.04
CA ILE A 8 -1.27 11.22 17.91
C ILE A 8 -1.63 11.59 16.47
N GLU A 9 -1.20 10.83 15.46
CA GLU A 9 -1.48 11.14 14.04
C GLU A 9 -2.97 11.25 13.77
N ASP A 10 -3.73 10.24 14.22
CA ASP A 10 -5.19 10.18 14.02
C ASP A 10 -5.87 11.38 14.69
N ILE A 11 -5.46 11.70 15.93
CA ILE A 11 -6.07 12.78 16.73
C ILE A 11 -5.75 14.15 16.13
N VAL A 12 -4.53 14.35 15.65
CA VAL A 12 -4.12 15.61 14.99
C VAL A 12 -4.93 15.82 13.71
N VAL A 13 -5.11 14.78 12.90
CA VAL A 13 -5.90 14.90 11.66
C VAL A 13 -7.39 15.12 11.96
N GLU A 14 -7.96 14.39 12.93
CA GLU A 14 -9.35 14.61 13.37
C GLU A 14 -9.58 16.05 13.86
N GLU A 15 -8.65 16.61 14.64
CA GLU A 15 -8.70 17.99 15.10
C GLU A 15 -8.51 19.00 13.96
N ALA A 16 -7.61 18.72 13.02
CA ALA A 16 -7.42 19.55 11.83
C ALA A 16 -8.69 19.62 10.97
N ILE A 17 -9.34 18.48 10.74
CA ILE A 17 -10.62 18.41 10.03
C ILE A 17 -11.69 19.22 10.80
N ARG A 18 -11.79 19.04 12.12
CA ARG A 18 -12.74 19.75 12.97
C ARG A 18 -12.57 21.27 12.90
N GLN A 19 -11.34 21.77 13.05
CA GLN A 19 -11.07 23.21 12.98
C GLN A 19 -11.26 23.75 11.56
N LEU A 20 -10.90 22.99 10.52
CA LEU A 20 -11.12 23.39 9.13
C LEU A 20 -12.61 23.52 8.81
N THR A 21 -13.45 22.58 9.29
CA THR A 21 -14.91 22.67 9.11
C THR A 21 -15.54 23.84 9.87
N ALA A 22 -14.89 24.34 10.92
CA ALA A 22 -15.35 25.52 11.65
C ALA A 22 -14.97 26.84 10.95
N TRP A 23 -14.08 26.80 9.96
CA TRP A 23 -13.54 27.95 9.22
C TRP A 23 -13.96 27.89 7.74
N PRO A 24 -15.22 28.28 7.42
CA PRO A 24 -15.76 28.15 6.07
C PRO A 24 -14.97 28.93 5.00
N ASP A 25 -14.31 30.03 5.38
CA ASP A 25 -13.50 30.83 4.45
C ASP A 25 -12.29 30.06 3.89
N LEU A 26 -11.76 29.09 4.64
CA LEU A 26 -10.66 28.22 4.20
C LEU A 26 -11.15 27.05 3.34
N GLU A 27 -12.40 26.61 3.52
CA GLU A 27 -13.01 25.58 2.68
C GLU A 27 -13.23 26.09 1.25
N VAL A 28 -13.51 27.39 1.08
CA VAL A 28 -13.64 28.02 -0.25
C VAL A 28 -12.34 27.97 -1.06
N ILE A 29 -11.18 27.94 -0.40
CA ILE A 29 -9.86 27.92 -1.05
C ILE A 29 -9.52 26.52 -1.58
N ALA A 30 -10.05 25.47 -0.97
CA ALA A 30 -9.89 24.09 -1.44
C ALA A 30 -10.96 23.77 -2.50
N HIS A 31 -10.71 24.21 -3.74
CA HIS A 31 -11.65 24.01 -4.86
C HIS A 31 -11.83 22.54 -5.26
N THR A 32 -10.88 21.67 -4.92
CA THR A 32 -10.95 20.23 -5.17
C THR A 32 -10.72 19.41 -3.90
N GLU A 33 -11.21 18.16 -3.89
CA GLU A 33 -10.92 17.20 -2.81
C GLU A 33 -9.41 16.96 -2.64
N SER A 34 -8.66 17.04 -3.75
CA SER A 34 -7.20 16.95 -3.75
C SER A 34 -6.56 18.13 -3.01
N ASP A 35 -7.05 19.34 -3.21
CA ASP A 35 -6.54 20.54 -2.52
C ASP A 35 -6.79 20.47 -1.02
N ARG A 36 -7.97 19.96 -0.64
CA ARG A 36 -8.31 19.72 0.77
C ARG A 36 -7.38 18.69 1.40
N GLY A 37 -7.12 17.57 0.73
CA GLY A 37 -6.18 16.55 1.20
C GLY A 37 -4.76 17.10 1.38
N ASN A 38 -4.29 17.92 0.43
CA ASN A 38 -2.99 18.57 0.50
C ASN A 38 -2.88 19.56 1.66
N LEU A 39 -3.90 20.41 1.86
CA LEU A 39 -3.95 21.34 2.99
C LEU A 39 -3.94 20.59 4.33
N LEU A 40 -4.78 19.56 4.47
CA LEU A 40 -4.82 18.72 5.67
C LEU A 40 -3.45 18.08 5.95
N SER A 41 -2.76 17.63 4.91
CA SER A 41 -1.43 17.02 5.03
C SER A 41 -0.39 18.02 5.54
N GLN A 42 -0.40 19.25 5.01
CA GLN A 42 0.53 20.31 5.44
C GLN A 42 0.29 20.73 6.88
N VAL A 43 -0.99 20.96 7.24
CA VAL A 43 -1.40 21.27 8.62
C VAL A 43 -0.99 20.16 9.57
N ALA A 44 -1.27 18.90 9.22
CA ALA A 44 -0.90 17.74 10.04
C ALA A 44 0.61 17.64 10.24
N VAL A 45 1.41 17.78 9.18
CA VAL A 45 2.88 17.76 9.26
C VAL A 45 3.39 18.85 10.21
N ARG A 46 2.92 20.08 10.02
CA ARG A 46 3.36 21.24 10.82
C ARG A 46 2.98 21.08 12.28
N ALA A 47 1.79 20.56 12.58
CA ALA A 47 1.34 20.28 13.94
C ALA A 47 2.12 19.10 14.57
N LEU A 48 2.29 18.00 13.86
CA LEU A 48 3.01 16.81 14.34
C LEU A 48 4.49 17.10 14.64
N ASN A 49 5.12 18.01 13.88
CA ASN A 49 6.49 18.43 14.13
C ASN A 49 6.67 19.28 15.40
N GLN A 50 5.58 19.75 16.01
CA GLN A 50 5.58 20.52 17.26
C GLN A 50 5.22 19.67 18.49
N LEU A 51 4.71 18.45 18.28
CA LEU A 51 4.18 17.59 19.34
C LEU A 51 5.14 16.43 19.65
N PRO A 52 5.20 15.96 20.91
CA PRO A 52 6.03 14.81 21.26
C PRO A 52 5.42 13.51 20.68
N PRO A 53 6.17 12.72 19.89
CA PRO A 53 5.65 11.51 19.25
C PRO A 53 5.29 10.44 20.29
N GLN A 54 4.25 9.65 19.98
CA GLN A 54 3.70 8.58 20.82
C GLN A 54 3.54 7.28 20.01
N TYR A 55 4.66 6.75 19.51
CA TYR A 55 4.71 5.47 18.82
C TYR A 55 4.38 4.30 19.75
N ALA A 56 3.47 3.46 19.28
CA ALA A 56 3.13 2.18 19.89
C ALA A 56 3.38 1.03 18.90
N THR A 57 3.62 -0.16 19.45
CA THR A 57 3.86 -1.42 18.72
C THR A 57 2.87 -2.52 19.10
N SER A 58 1.91 -2.18 19.97
CA SER A 58 0.90 -3.08 20.48
C SER A 58 -0.44 -2.39 20.58
N ASP A 59 -1.50 -3.16 20.40
CA ASP A 59 -2.89 -2.71 20.46
C ASP A 59 -3.18 -1.92 21.76
N ARG A 60 -2.98 -2.57 22.91
CA ARG A 60 -3.18 -1.94 24.23
C ARG A 60 -2.34 -0.67 24.42
N GLY A 61 -1.09 -0.69 23.96
CA GLY A 61 -0.22 0.48 24.04
C GLY A 61 -0.75 1.64 23.21
N TRP A 62 -1.21 1.34 21.99
CA TRP A 62 -1.78 2.32 21.08
C TRP A 62 -3.07 2.92 21.64
N SER A 63 -4.03 2.12 22.11
CA SER A 63 -5.27 2.63 22.72
C SER A 63 -4.99 3.48 23.96
N LEU A 64 -4.02 3.09 24.80
CA LEU A 64 -3.62 3.85 25.98
C LEU A 64 -3.03 5.21 25.59
N LEU A 65 -2.10 5.24 24.63
CA LEU A 65 -1.47 6.48 24.15
C LEU A 65 -2.49 7.39 23.46
N ARG A 66 -3.42 6.83 22.67
CA ARG A 66 -4.51 7.58 22.06
C ARG A 66 -5.39 8.22 23.12
N ARG A 67 -5.86 7.43 24.10
CA ARG A 67 -6.66 7.96 25.22
C ARG A 67 -5.92 9.05 25.99
N LYS A 68 -4.63 8.84 26.27
CA LYS A 68 -3.78 9.84 26.91
C LYS A 68 -3.73 11.13 26.10
N ALA A 69 -3.45 11.05 24.80
CA ALA A 69 -3.38 12.21 23.93
C ALA A 69 -4.73 12.94 23.83
N SER A 70 -5.85 12.21 23.73
CA SER A 70 -7.20 12.79 23.68
C SER A 70 -7.64 13.51 24.96
N HIS A 71 -7.06 13.20 26.12
CA HIS A 71 -7.44 13.81 27.40
C HIS A 71 -6.39 14.81 27.90
N GLU A 72 -5.12 14.39 27.94
CA GLU A 72 -4.03 15.17 28.54
C GLU A 72 -3.43 16.15 27.53
N MET A 73 -3.29 15.76 26.26
CA MET A 73 -2.66 16.58 25.22
C MET A 73 -3.66 17.34 24.33
N ALA A 74 -4.97 17.22 24.58
CA ALA A 74 -5.99 17.79 23.69
C ALA A 74 -5.82 19.29 23.45
N ARG A 75 -5.44 20.05 24.49
CA ARG A 75 -5.20 21.50 24.38
C ARG A 75 -3.96 21.81 23.55
N GLU A 76 -2.87 21.07 23.77
CA GLU A 76 -1.62 21.23 23.02
C GLU A 76 -1.82 20.88 21.55
N ILE A 77 -2.55 19.79 21.26
CA ILE A 77 -2.91 19.38 19.91
C ILE A 77 -3.76 20.45 19.23
N ALA A 78 -4.83 20.93 19.88
CA ALA A 78 -5.70 21.95 19.32
C ALA A 78 -4.95 23.27 19.04
N GLU A 79 -4.02 23.66 19.91
CA GLU A 79 -3.19 24.85 19.71
C GLU A 79 -2.19 24.65 18.57
N ALA A 80 -1.49 23.52 18.51
CA ALA A 80 -0.54 23.21 17.43
C ALA A 80 -1.24 23.17 16.05
N VAL A 81 -2.44 22.59 15.98
CA VAL A 81 -3.27 22.58 14.76
C VAL A 81 -3.70 23.99 14.39
N ARG A 82 -4.16 24.80 15.35
CA ARG A 82 -4.58 26.19 15.10
C ARG A 82 -3.43 27.04 14.57
N GLN A 83 -2.27 26.98 15.21
CA GLN A 83 -1.07 27.69 14.77
C GLN A 83 -0.64 27.23 13.38
N SER A 84 -0.75 25.93 13.09
CA SER A 84 -0.45 25.38 11.78
C SER A 84 -1.40 25.91 10.71
N LEU A 85 -2.72 25.94 10.97
CA LEU A 85 -3.72 26.52 10.08
C LEU A 85 -3.50 28.01 9.84
N GLN A 86 -3.20 28.79 10.88
CA GLN A 86 -2.90 30.22 10.76
C GLN A 86 -1.65 30.47 9.91
N ALA A 87 -0.63 29.66 10.10
CA ALA A 87 0.61 29.80 9.34
C ALA A 87 0.41 29.37 7.87
N GLU A 88 -0.39 28.34 7.59
CA GLU A 88 -0.76 27.99 6.20
C GLU A 88 -1.62 29.09 5.55
N TRP A 89 -2.52 29.71 6.30
CA TRP A 89 -3.30 30.85 5.82
C TRP A 89 -2.42 32.07 5.50
N ALA A 90 -1.40 32.34 6.32
CA ALA A 90 -0.43 33.39 6.05
C ALA A 90 0.42 33.07 4.82
N ASP A 91 0.92 31.84 4.71
CA ASP A 91 1.76 31.37 3.60
C ASP A 91 1.00 31.41 2.26
N GLN A 92 -0.32 31.13 2.23
CA GLN A 92 -1.15 31.19 1.02
C GLN A 92 -1.22 32.59 0.36
N THR A 93 -0.83 33.67 1.05
CA THR A 93 -0.66 34.98 0.40
C THR A 93 0.58 35.06 -0.50
N HIS A 94 1.47 34.07 -0.43
CA HIS A 94 2.58 33.84 -1.34
C HIS A 94 2.31 32.54 -2.13
N ALA A 95 1.81 32.70 -3.36
CA ALA A 95 1.62 31.68 -4.40
C ALA A 95 1.88 30.23 -3.96
N ILE A 96 0.79 29.47 -3.76
CA ILE A 96 0.77 28.02 -3.62
C ILE A 96 1.81 27.43 -4.57
N GLU A 97 2.96 27.00 -4.03
CA GLU A 97 3.80 26.05 -4.73
C GLU A 97 2.85 24.91 -5.10
N GLY A 98 2.74 24.64 -6.40
CA GLY A 98 1.68 23.80 -6.97
C GLY A 98 1.50 22.47 -6.24
N PRO A 99 0.40 21.74 -6.53
CA PRO A 99 0.08 20.49 -5.83
C PRO A 99 1.36 19.68 -5.67
N PRO A 100 1.73 19.26 -4.44
CA PRO A 100 2.99 18.55 -4.22
C PRO A 100 3.01 17.44 -5.26
N ASN A 101 3.95 17.52 -6.22
CA ASN A 101 4.05 16.57 -7.32
C ASN A 101 3.95 15.19 -6.68
N LEU A 102 2.79 14.52 -6.83
CA LEU A 102 2.50 13.29 -6.12
C LEU A 102 3.60 12.32 -6.53
N PRO A 103 4.53 12.00 -5.64
CA PRO A 103 5.72 11.31 -6.08
C PRO A 103 5.37 9.85 -6.31
N HIS A 104 5.77 9.30 -7.45
CA HIS A 104 5.92 7.85 -7.67
C HIS A 104 7.06 7.25 -6.81
N GLN A 105 7.24 7.75 -5.58
CA GLN A 105 8.21 7.20 -4.64
C GLN A 105 7.51 6.12 -3.81
N GLU A 106 8.10 4.93 -3.80
CA GLU A 106 7.62 3.72 -3.12
C GLU A 106 7.25 3.89 -1.64
N GLU A 107 7.68 4.98 -1.00
CA GLU A 107 7.41 5.28 0.40
C GLU A 107 6.09 6.02 0.64
N PHE A 108 5.53 6.64 -0.39
CA PHE A 108 4.18 7.20 -0.36
C PHE A 108 3.15 6.21 -0.89
N ASP A 109 3.60 5.13 -1.54
CA ASP A 109 2.75 4.02 -1.93
C ASP A 109 2.31 3.27 -0.68
N ASN A 110 1.06 3.52 -0.29
CA ASN A 110 0.44 2.91 0.88
C ASN A 110 -0.69 1.99 0.43
N PRO A 111 -0.78 0.74 0.92
CA PRO A 111 -1.89 -0.15 0.64
C PRO A 111 -3.27 0.47 0.95
N ALA A 112 -3.37 1.35 1.94
CA ALA A 112 -4.62 2.06 2.22
C ALA A 112 -5.09 2.92 1.02
N ARG A 113 -4.17 3.49 0.24
CA ARG A 113 -4.50 4.24 -0.99
C ARG A 113 -4.99 3.32 -2.08
N VAL A 114 -4.34 2.17 -2.25
CA VAL A 114 -4.77 1.16 -3.20
C VAL A 114 -6.18 0.71 -2.85
N LEU A 115 -6.48 0.49 -1.57
CA LEU A 115 -7.84 0.17 -1.13
C LEU A 115 -8.82 1.33 -1.41
N ALA A 116 -8.45 2.58 -1.14
CA ALA A 116 -9.29 3.74 -1.45
C ALA A 116 -9.57 3.89 -2.96
N GLN A 117 -8.57 3.61 -3.81
CA GLN A 117 -8.74 3.58 -5.26
C GLN A 117 -9.64 2.42 -5.69
N MET A 118 -9.53 1.24 -5.06
CA MET A 118 -10.46 0.13 -5.27
C MET A 118 -11.89 0.48 -4.85
N GLN A 119 -12.06 1.14 -3.71
CA GLN A 119 -13.36 1.64 -3.23
C GLN A 119 -14.00 2.57 -4.27
N ALA A 120 -13.23 3.51 -4.82
CA ALA A 120 -13.69 4.41 -5.87
C ALA A 120 -14.00 3.69 -7.19
N LEU A 121 -13.13 2.77 -7.62
CA LEU A 121 -13.28 2.00 -8.86
C LEU A 121 -14.52 1.09 -8.83
N LEU A 122 -14.81 0.48 -7.69
CA LEU A 122 -15.92 -0.46 -7.51
C LEU A 122 -17.21 0.23 -7.03
N GLY A 123 -17.15 1.50 -6.65
CA GLY A 123 -18.29 2.27 -6.16
C GLY A 123 -18.76 1.88 -4.75
N ASP A 124 -17.88 1.34 -3.90
CA ASP A 124 -18.19 0.90 -2.54
C ASP A 124 -17.21 1.52 -1.54
N SER A 125 -17.66 2.56 -0.82
CA SER A 125 -16.84 3.27 0.18
C SER A 125 -16.63 2.48 1.48
N THR A 126 -17.37 1.38 1.68
CA THR A 126 -17.27 0.53 2.87
C THR A 126 -16.37 -0.68 2.66
N LEU A 127 -15.85 -0.84 1.44
CA LEU A 127 -15.03 -1.99 1.05
C LEU A 127 -13.79 -2.12 1.91
N GLN A 128 -13.57 -3.31 2.46
CA GLN A 128 -12.36 -3.70 3.18
C GLN A 128 -11.59 -4.73 2.36
N TRP A 129 -10.31 -4.95 2.69
CA TRP A 129 -9.45 -5.89 1.96
C TRP A 129 -10.08 -7.27 1.78
N ARG A 130 -10.62 -7.84 2.87
CA ARG A 130 -11.31 -9.15 2.85
C ARG A 130 -12.47 -9.25 1.84
N ASP A 131 -13.05 -8.12 1.45
CA ASP A 131 -14.21 -8.07 0.57
C ASP A 131 -13.83 -7.73 -0.89
N VAL A 132 -12.58 -7.31 -1.15
CA VAL A 132 -12.14 -6.81 -2.46
C VAL A 132 -12.33 -7.85 -3.56
N ALA A 133 -11.84 -9.08 -3.38
CA ALA A 133 -11.94 -10.12 -4.41
C ALA A 133 -13.40 -10.44 -4.78
N SER A 134 -14.25 -10.61 -3.76
CA SER A 134 -15.68 -10.84 -3.92
C SER A 134 -16.41 -9.66 -4.56
N ALA A 135 -15.99 -8.42 -4.27
CA ALA A 135 -16.55 -7.22 -4.88
C ALA A 135 -16.16 -7.11 -6.37
N VAL A 136 -14.90 -7.41 -6.71
CA VAL A 136 -14.43 -7.45 -8.10
C VAL A 136 -15.18 -8.52 -8.90
N GLU A 137 -15.31 -9.74 -8.37
CA GLU A 137 -16.03 -10.81 -9.05
C GLU A 137 -17.49 -10.43 -9.33
N ARG A 138 -18.20 -9.91 -8.32
CA ARG A 138 -19.58 -9.41 -8.48
C ARG A 138 -19.66 -8.31 -9.54
N HIS A 139 -18.71 -7.38 -9.55
CA HIS A 139 -18.69 -6.29 -10.52
C HIS A 139 -18.51 -6.81 -11.96
N LEU A 140 -17.59 -7.76 -12.16
CA LEU A 140 -17.37 -8.41 -13.46
C LEU A 140 -18.58 -9.22 -13.93
N ASP A 141 -19.24 -9.93 -13.01
CA ASP A 141 -20.46 -10.69 -13.32
C ASP A 141 -21.62 -9.76 -13.70
N ASN A 142 -21.78 -8.63 -13.02
CA ASN A 142 -22.81 -7.63 -13.36
C ASN A 142 -22.63 -7.07 -14.78
N ILE A 143 -21.39 -6.86 -15.22
CA ILE A 143 -21.06 -6.45 -16.60
C ILE A 143 -21.51 -7.54 -17.58
N ARG A 144 -21.21 -8.81 -17.26
CA ARG A 144 -21.54 -9.96 -18.12
C ARG A 144 -23.05 -10.16 -18.30
N TYR A 145 -23.83 -9.94 -17.26
CA TYR A 145 -25.29 -10.17 -17.28
C TYR A 145 -26.11 -8.91 -17.62
N GLY A 146 -25.46 -7.83 -18.08
CA GLY A 146 -26.14 -6.68 -18.66
C GLY A 146 -26.89 -5.81 -17.64
N GLY A 147 -26.39 -5.70 -16.41
CA GLY A 147 -26.84 -4.68 -15.46
C GLY A 147 -28.31 -4.74 -15.05
N THR A 148 -28.94 -5.92 -15.07
CA THR A 148 -30.16 -6.08 -14.26
C THR A 148 -29.69 -6.09 -12.82
N GLU A 149 -29.89 -4.99 -12.09
CA GLU A 149 -29.67 -4.93 -10.65
C GLU A 149 -30.39 -6.11 -10.00
N VAL A 150 -29.66 -7.19 -9.73
CA VAL A 150 -30.20 -8.32 -8.99
C VAL A 150 -30.35 -7.78 -7.57
N PRO A 151 -31.58 -7.65 -7.02
CA PRO A 151 -31.74 -7.25 -5.63
C PRO A 151 -30.94 -8.23 -4.76
N ALA A 152 -30.27 -7.71 -3.73
CA ALA A 152 -29.18 -8.30 -2.94
C ALA A 152 -29.47 -9.64 -2.21
N ALA A 153 -30.43 -10.44 -2.68
CA ALA A 153 -30.93 -11.66 -2.06
C ALA A 153 -31.09 -12.82 -3.05
N VAL A 154 -30.12 -13.07 -3.93
CA VAL A 154 -29.94 -14.42 -4.50
C VAL A 154 -28.45 -14.73 -4.56
N SER A 155 -27.93 -15.23 -3.44
CA SER A 155 -26.65 -15.93 -3.38
C SER A 155 -26.73 -17.15 -4.29
N VAL A 156 -26.24 -17.01 -5.52
CA VAL A 156 -25.94 -18.16 -6.38
C VAL A 156 -24.70 -18.81 -5.77
N SER A 157 -24.86 -20.08 -5.42
CA SER A 157 -23.89 -20.92 -4.71
C SER A 157 -22.43 -20.57 -5.01
N PRO A 158 -21.61 -20.32 -3.98
CA PRO A 158 -20.19 -20.06 -4.18
C PRO A 158 -19.59 -21.29 -4.86
N VAL A 159 -18.74 -21.05 -5.87
CA VAL A 159 -17.68 -22.00 -6.23
C VAL A 159 -17.11 -22.50 -4.92
N ARG A 160 -17.02 -23.82 -4.73
CA ARG A 160 -16.48 -24.43 -3.52
C ARG A 160 -15.05 -23.93 -3.34
N PHE A 161 -14.91 -22.80 -2.65
CA PHE A 161 -13.68 -22.40 -2.01
C PHE A 161 -13.29 -23.60 -1.17
N LEU A 162 -12.12 -24.17 -1.50
CA LEU A 162 -11.38 -24.90 -0.50
C LEU A 162 -11.39 -24.01 0.74
N PRO A 163 -11.78 -24.53 1.92
CA PRO A 163 -11.72 -23.74 3.13
C PRO A 163 -10.34 -23.09 3.15
N PRO A 164 -10.24 -21.77 3.45
CA PRO A 164 -8.93 -21.15 3.63
C PRO A 164 -8.15 -22.12 4.49
N THR A 165 -7.00 -22.60 3.99
CA THR A 165 -6.12 -23.43 4.79
C THR A 165 -6.10 -22.79 6.16
N PRO A 166 -6.41 -23.52 7.24
CA PRO A 166 -6.45 -22.91 8.54
C PRO A 166 -5.04 -22.39 8.75
N TRP A 167 -4.88 -21.08 8.54
CA TRP A 167 -3.95 -20.30 9.31
C TRP A 167 -4.16 -20.87 10.70
N LYS A 168 -3.09 -21.43 11.26
CA LYS A 168 -3.13 -21.81 12.66
C LYS A 168 -3.65 -20.56 13.34
N GLU A 169 -4.91 -20.60 13.75
CA GLU A 169 -5.38 -19.97 14.95
C GLU A 169 -4.36 -20.43 15.99
N GLN A 170 -3.21 -19.74 16.07
CA GLN A 170 -2.71 -19.27 17.33
C GLN A 170 -3.82 -18.35 17.85
N LYS A 171 -4.92 -19.01 18.27
CA LYS A 171 -5.76 -18.60 19.36
C LYS A 171 -4.76 -18.33 20.46
N TRP A 172 -4.35 -17.08 20.57
CA TRP A 172 -3.89 -16.53 21.83
C TRP A 172 -5.12 -16.64 22.74
N ARG A 173 -5.31 -17.85 23.29
CA ARG A 173 -6.44 -18.24 24.12
C ARG A 173 -6.22 -17.58 25.47
N TRP A 174 -6.47 -16.28 25.54
CA TRP A 174 -6.75 -15.62 26.80
C TRP A 174 -8.16 -16.06 27.18
N GLU A 175 -8.24 -17.09 28.03
CA GLU A 175 -9.46 -17.44 28.76
C GLU A 175 -9.63 -16.43 29.90
N GLY A 176 -9.90 -15.18 29.53
CA GLY A 176 -10.46 -14.19 30.45
C GLY A 176 -11.98 -14.37 30.49
N PRO A 177 -12.62 -14.21 31.66
CA PRO A 177 -14.07 -14.21 31.75
C PRO A 177 -14.58 -12.87 31.21
N GLU A 178 -14.83 -12.80 29.90
CA GLU A 178 -15.50 -11.64 29.29
C GLU A 178 -16.92 -12.01 28.90
N ASP A 179 -17.86 -11.18 29.35
CA ASP A 179 -19.29 -11.30 29.11
C ASP A 179 -19.58 -11.07 27.61
N PRO A 180 -20.14 -12.05 26.87
CA PRO A 180 -20.18 -12.03 25.40
C PRO A 180 -21.13 -11.00 24.77
N SER A 181 -22.01 -10.37 25.56
CA SER A 181 -23.04 -9.44 25.03
C SER A 181 -22.61 -7.97 25.00
N LEU A 182 -21.73 -7.54 25.93
CA LEU A 182 -21.18 -6.18 25.96
C LEU A 182 -19.89 -6.04 25.14
N SER A 183 -19.19 -7.15 24.87
CA SER A 183 -17.93 -7.16 24.11
C SER A 183 -18.12 -6.98 22.60
N ALA A 184 -19.24 -7.43 22.03
CA ALA A 184 -19.46 -7.37 20.58
C ALA A 184 -19.51 -5.92 20.03
N SER A 185 -20.22 -5.02 20.72
CA SER A 185 -20.32 -3.61 20.31
C SER A 185 -19.00 -2.86 20.48
N ALA A 186 -18.31 -3.08 21.61
CA ALA A 186 -17.01 -2.46 21.87
C ALA A 186 -15.93 -2.93 20.87
N ASN A 187 -15.98 -4.21 20.47
CA ASN A 187 -15.07 -4.74 19.46
C ASN A 187 -15.35 -4.18 18.06
N ALA A 188 -16.62 -3.93 17.70
CA ALA A 188 -16.98 -3.32 16.43
C ALA A 188 -16.49 -1.87 16.31
N GLU A 189 -16.67 -1.08 17.37
CA GLU A 189 -16.19 0.32 17.43
C GLU A 189 -14.66 0.38 17.37
N ALA A 190 -13.96 -0.46 18.16
CA ALA A 190 -12.50 -0.56 18.10
C ALA A 190 -11.99 -0.98 16.71
N SER A 191 -12.71 -1.88 16.01
CA SER A 191 -12.38 -2.28 14.65
C SER A 191 -12.62 -1.15 13.64
N ALA A 192 -13.69 -0.36 13.80
CA ALA A 192 -13.96 0.79 12.93
C ALA A 192 -12.91 1.89 13.13
N GLU A 193 -12.52 2.15 14.37
CA GLU A 193 -11.43 3.07 14.69
C GLU A 193 -10.09 2.62 14.11
N ALA A 194 -9.76 1.32 14.26
CA ALA A 194 -8.56 0.75 13.68
C ALA A 194 -8.56 0.86 12.15
N PHE A 195 -9.71 0.64 11.51
CA PHE A 195 -9.86 0.79 10.06
C PHE A 195 -9.72 2.25 9.62
N ALA A 196 -10.34 3.21 10.33
CA ALA A 196 -10.18 4.63 10.05
C ALA A 196 -8.70 5.06 10.19
N SER A 197 -8.03 4.58 11.24
CA SER A 197 -6.60 4.77 11.47
C SER A 197 -5.76 4.16 10.34
N TYR A 198 -6.12 2.98 9.84
CA TYR A 198 -5.49 2.35 8.67
C TYR A 198 -5.69 3.17 7.39
N MET A 199 -6.88 3.74 7.19
CA MET A 199 -7.23 4.54 6.00
C MET A 199 -6.69 5.97 6.02
N LEU A 200 -6.17 6.46 7.16
CA LEU A 200 -5.64 7.81 7.31
C LEU A 200 -4.63 8.21 6.21
N PRO A 201 -3.63 7.38 5.84
CA PRO A 201 -2.65 7.73 4.82
C PRO A 201 -3.23 7.80 3.39
N ALA A 202 -4.45 7.31 3.19
CA ALA A 202 -5.18 7.47 1.94
C ALA A 202 -5.79 8.87 1.81
N ALA A 203 -6.26 9.45 2.92
CA ALA A 203 -6.81 10.79 2.96
C ALA A 203 -5.75 11.88 3.14
N CYS A 204 -4.61 11.57 3.77
CA CYS A 204 -3.54 12.52 4.06
C CYS A 204 -2.16 12.00 3.63
N PHE A 205 -1.37 12.87 3.01
CA PHE A 205 -0.04 12.62 2.47
C PHE A 205 1.03 13.09 3.45
N PHE A 206 1.33 12.30 4.48
CA PHE A 206 2.48 12.57 5.33
C PHE A 206 3.17 11.30 5.82
N THR A 207 4.46 11.42 6.10
CA THR A 207 5.29 10.36 6.67
C THR A 207 6.37 10.95 7.57
N ASN A 208 6.79 10.23 8.60
CA ASN A 208 7.91 10.64 9.44
C ASN A 208 9.23 10.19 8.81
N ALA A 209 10.04 11.16 8.36
CA ALA A 209 11.30 10.91 7.68
C ALA A 209 12.32 10.11 8.52
N LEU A 210 12.15 10.04 9.84
CA LEU A 210 13.01 9.31 10.77
C LEU A 210 12.73 7.80 10.83
N GLU A 211 11.55 7.32 10.45
CA GLU A 211 11.17 5.91 10.64
C GLU A 211 12.14 4.94 9.96
N ARG A 212 12.38 5.14 8.65
CA ARG A 212 13.27 4.29 7.86
C ARG A 212 14.75 4.40 8.27
N PRO A 213 15.35 5.60 8.46
CA PRO A 213 16.70 5.73 8.97
C PRO A 213 16.92 5.05 10.32
N VAL A 214 16.01 5.25 11.28
CA VAL A 214 16.09 4.62 12.62
C VAL A 214 16.02 3.10 12.51
N ALA A 215 15.06 2.58 11.74
CA ALA A 215 14.93 1.14 11.50
C ALA A 215 16.20 0.53 10.90
N ASN A 216 16.77 1.18 9.87
CA ASN A 216 17.99 0.73 9.21
C ASN A 216 19.19 0.72 10.16
N VAL A 217 19.36 1.75 11.01
CA VAL A 217 20.46 1.81 11.98
C VAL A 217 20.32 0.68 13.00
N ILE A 218 19.13 0.48 13.55
CA ILE A 218 18.88 -0.61 14.51
C ILE A 218 19.10 -1.97 13.86
N GLN A 219 18.58 -2.20 12.65
CA GLN A 219 18.78 -3.45 11.92
C GLN A 219 20.26 -3.75 11.67
N LYS A 220 21.05 -2.76 11.26
CA LYS A 220 22.51 -2.89 11.09
C LYS A 220 23.19 -3.21 12.42
N GLN A 221 22.83 -2.55 13.52
CA GLN A 221 23.39 -2.84 14.83
C GLN A 221 23.05 -4.29 15.27
N LEU A 222 21.82 -4.76 15.04
CA LEU A 222 21.40 -6.13 15.35
C LEU A 222 22.17 -7.18 14.55
N GLN A 223 22.52 -6.90 13.28
CA GLN A 223 23.31 -7.81 12.43
C GLN A 223 24.71 -8.08 13.00
N HIS A 224 25.25 -7.18 13.82
CA HIS A 224 26.55 -7.34 14.46
C HIS A 224 26.49 -7.98 15.85
N LEU A 225 25.30 -8.20 16.40
CA LEU A 225 25.12 -8.84 17.71
C LEU A 225 25.02 -10.36 17.58
N ALA A 226 25.40 -11.07 18.65
CA ALA A 226 25.25 -12.52 18.71
C ALA A 226 23.77 -12.92 18.53
N PRO A 227 23.46 -13.95 17.73
CA PRO A 227 22.08 -14.29 17.35
C PRO A 227 21.19 -14.61 18.56
N ASP A 228 21.75 -15.11 19.65
CA ASP A 228 21.00 -15.42 20.88
C ASP A 228 20.47 -14.18 21.59
N LEU A 229 21.12 -13.02 21.42
CA LEU A 229 20.65 -11.75 21.96
C LEU A 229 19.50 -11.19 21.11
N VAL A 230 19.58 -11.35 19.79
CA VAL A 230 18.59 -10.86 18.82
C VAL A 230 17.29 -11.67 18.92
N LYS A 231 17.39 -12.98 19.21
CA LYS A 231 16.24 -13.88 19.32
C LYS A 231 15.18 -13.41 20.30
N ASN A 232 15.48 -12.52 21.24
CA ASN A 232 14.57 -12.03 22.27
C ASN A 232 14.05 -10.60 22.06
N ILE A 233 14.46 -9.90 21.01
CA ILE A 233 14.13 -8.48 20.83
C ILE A 233 13.31 -8.29 19.56
N ARG A 234 12.24 -7.48 19.64
CA ARG A 234 11.45 -7.07 18.48
C ARG A 234 12.02 -5.78 17.93
N LEU A 235 12.28 -5.74 16.62
CA LEU A 235 12.82 -4.55 15.94
C LEU A 235 11.91 -3.33 16.19
N GLU A 236 10.60 -3.55 16.14
CA GLU A 236 9.59 -2.52 16.29
C GLU A 236 9.66 -1.81 17.63
N ASP A 237 9.84 -2.57 18.72
CA ASP A 237 9.86 -2.02 20.08
C ASP A 237 11.06 -1.09 20.26
N MET A 238 12.20 -1.43 19.65
CA MET A 238 13.38 -0.56 19.64
C MET A 238 13.17 0.68 18.78
N VAL A 239 12.58 0.53 17.59
CA VAL A 239 12.28 1.66 16.71
C VAL A 239 11.32 2.64 17.39
N ALA A 240 10.22 2.15 17.97
CA ALA A 240 9.28 2.98 18.72
C ALA A 240 9.93 3.64 19.94
N TYR A 241 10.80 2.92 20.67
CA TYR A 241 11.55 3.49 21.80
C TYR A 241 12.43 4.67 21.39
N THR A 242 13.15 4.52 20.27
CA THR A 242 14.05 5.53 19.72
C THR A 242 13.26 6.72 19.15
N LEU A 243 12.23 6.47 18.34
CA LEU A 243 11.40 7.53 17.75
C LEU A 243 10.68 8.38 18.81
N ASN A 244 10.22 7.78 19.92
CA ASN A 244 9.62 8.50 21.04
C ASN A 244 10.58 9.42 21.80
N ARG A 245 11.88 9.44 21.46
CA ARG A 245 12.91 10.29 22.06
C ARG A 245 13.55 11.26 21.07
N LEU A 246 13.21 11.14 19.79
CA LEU A 246 13.70 12.02 18.76
C LEU A 246 12.66 13.10 18.46
N PRO A 247 13.09 14.32 18.11
CA PRO A 247 12.17 15.31 17.57
C PRO A 247 11.59 14.78 16.25
N PRO A 248 10.26 14.75 16.08
CA PRO A 248 9.64 14.19 14.88
C PRO A 248 9.99 15.04 13.65
N LYS A 249 10.06 14.39 12.48
CA LYS A 249 10.38 15.03 11.20
C LYS A 249 9.42 14.56 10.13
N TYR A 250 8.15 14.91 10.29
CA TYR A 250 7.11 14.69 9.32
C TYR A 250 7.30 15.56 8.09
N VAL A 251 6.95 15.00 6.93
CA VAL A 251 7.00 15.65 5.62
C VAL A 251 5.80 15.21 4.79
N ALA A 252 5.30 16.12 3.94
CA ALA A 252 4.18 15.86 3.01
C ALA A 252 4.59 15.80 1.53
N SER A 253 5.87 16.05 1.23
CA SER A 253 6.40 16.07 -0.15
C SER A 253 7.65 15.19 -0.24
N ALA A 254 7.82 14.49 -1.37
CA ALA A 254 9.02 13.72 -1.66
C ALA A 254 10.28 14.57 -1.77
N ASP A 255 10.18 15.76 -2.35
CA ASP A 255 11.34 16.64 -2.51
C ASP A 255 11.85 17.06 -1.13
N LYS A 256 10.91 17.43 -0.24
CA LYS A 256 11.20 17.72 1.18
C LYS A 256 11.70 16.48 1.92
N LEU A 257 11.17 15.29 1.63
CA LEU A 257 11.64 14.04 2.24
C LEU A 257 13.14 13.79 1.97
N ASN A 258 13.58 14.00 0.73
CA ASN A 258 14.99 13.83 0.37
C ASN A 258 15.89 14.87 1.05
N GLN A 259 15.46 16.13 1.11
CA GLN A 259 16.19 17.19 1.81
C GLN A 259 16.32 16.87 3.31
N VAL A 260 15.21 16.57 3.98
CA VAL A 260 15.17 16.23 5.40
C VAL A 260 16.01 14.99 5.70
N ARG A 261 16.10 14.02 4.79
CA ARG A 261 16.99 12.85 4.94
C ARG A 261 18.47 13.20 4.92
N GLN A 262 18.86 14.10 4.02
CA GLN A 262 20.23 14.59 3.97
C GLN A 262 20.57 15.31 5.28
N GLU A 263 19.65 16.14 5.78
CA GLU A 263 19.80 16.82 7.07
C GLU A 263 19.90 15.83 8.25
N ILE A 264 19.00 14.85 8.33
CA ILE A 264 19.02 13.80 9.36
C ILE A 264 20.36 13.07 9.36
N THR A 265 20.87 12.73 8.17
CA THR A 265 22.15 12.02 8.03
C THR A 265 23.32 12.87 8.53
N GLN A 266 23.30 14.17 8.25
CA GLN A 266 24.36 15.10 8.62
C GLN A 266 24.32 15.49 10.10
N GLN A 267 23.14 15.73 10.67
CA GLN A 267 22.98 16.35 11.98
C GLN A 267 22.58 15.36 13.08
N MET A 268 21.73 14.38 12.77
CA MET A 268 21.10 13.50 13.77
C MET A 268 21.65 12.07 13.76
N GLY A 269 22.59 11.75 12.86
CA GLY A 269 23.13 10.40 12.72
C GLY A 269 23.71 9.85 14.03
N THR A 270 24.46 10.68 14.77
CA THR A 270 25.05 10.32 16.07
C THR A 270 23.98 10.08 17.14
N ASP A 271 22.98 10.96 17.23
CA ASP A 271 21.90 10.84 18.21
C ASP A 271 21.04 9.61 17.98
N ILE A 272 20.70 9.34 16.70
CA ILE A 272 19.98 8.13 16.30
C ILE A 272 20.78 6.90 16.72
N TRP A 273 22.09 6.88 16.46
CA TRP A 273 22.95 5.75 16.81
C TRP A 273 23.03 5.52 18.33
N LEU A 274 23.18 6.59 19.12
CA LEU A 274 23.22 6.54 20.58
C LEU A 274 21.90 6.04 21.17
N LEU A 275 20.78 6.59 20.73
CA LEU A 275 19.45 6.17 21.19
C LEU A 275 19.07 4.76 20.74
N ALA A 276 19.49 4.34 19.54
CA ALA A 276 19.35 2.96 19.07
C ALA A 276 20.13 1.99 19.98
N THR A 277 21.36 2.35 20.35
CA THR A 277 22.18 1.56 21.27
C THR A 277 21.52 1.46 22.65
N GLU A 278 21.01 2.58 23.17
CA GLU A 278 20.27 2.60 24.43
C GLU A 278 19.00 1.72 24.36
N ALA A 279 18.26 1.78 23.25
CA ALA A 279 17.07 0.96 23.01
C ALA A 279 17.41 -0.54 23.08
N ILE A 280 18.47 -0.97 22.37
CA ILE A 280 18.95 -2.35 22.39
C ILE A 280 19.30 -2.78 23.82
N LEU A 281 20.11 -1.99 24.53
CA LEU A 281 20.54 -2.31 25.90
C LEU A 281 19.36 -2.41 26.87
N LYS A 282 18.35 -1.56 26.71
CA LYS A 282 17.17 -1.55 27.57
C LYS A 282 16.23 -2.71 27.26
N MET A 283 15.97 -2.99 25.99
CA MET A 283 15.10 -4.08 25.57
C MET A 283 15.72 -5.44 25.84
N HIS A 284 17.04 -5.57 25.76
CA HIS A 284 17.75 -6.78 26.16
C HIS A 284 17.54 -7.12 27.65
N LYS A 285 17.45 -6.10 28.53
CA LYS A 285 17.19 -6.30 29.96
C LYS A 285 15.72 -6.55 30.28
N ALA A 286 14.80 -6.24 29.38
CA ALA A 286 13.38 -6.36 29.60
C ALA A 286 12.90 -7.77 29.19
N PRO A 287 12.07 -8.44 30.02
CA PRO A 287 11.47 -9.70 29.61
C PRO A 287 10.54 -9.48 28.41
N ARG A 288 10.54 -10.45 27.48
CA ARG A 288 9.62 -10.44 26.35
C ARG A 288 8.19 -10.40 26.84
N ARG A 289 7.46 -9.35 26.44
CA ARG A 289 6.03 -9.26 26.68
C ARG A 289 5.32 -9.87 25.48
N LEU A 290 4.51 -10.90 25.71
CA LEU A 290 3.56 -11.40 24.73
C LEU A 290 2.42 -10.39 24.66
N VAL A 291 2.55 -9.39 23.79
CA VAL A 291 1.50 -8.39 23.57
C VAL A 291 0.89 -8.60 22.20
N ARG A 292 -0.43 -8.41 22.10
CA ARG A 292 -1.14 -8.41 20.83
C ARG A 292 -0.51 -7.36 19.91
N PRO A 293 -0.18 -7.69 18.65
CA PRO A 293 0.30 -6.71 17.68
C PRO A 293 -0.75 -5.62 17.47
N LEU A 294 -0.34 -4.50 16.87
CA LEU A 294 -1.30 -3.47 16.46
C LEU A 294 -2.41 -4.06 15.59
N PRO A 295 -3.66 -3.58 15.71
CA PRO A 295 -4.76 -3.98 14.82
C PRO A 295 -4.42 -3.82 13.33
N LEU A 296 -3.51 -2.89 12.99
CA LEU A 296 -3.05 -2.65 11.63
C LEU A 296 -2.42 -3.88 10.95
N ALA A 297 -1.78 -4.76 11.73
CA ALA A 297 -1.21 -6.00 11.20
C ALA A 297 -2.29 -6.95 10.66
N GLN A 298 -3.53 -6.86 11.15
CA GLN A 298 -4.65 -7.61 10.61
C GLN A 298 -4.95 -7.17 9.17
N PHE A 299 -4.95 -5.87 8.88
CA PHE A 299 -5.21 -5.37 7.53
C PHE A 299 -4.10 -5.73 6.54
N GLU A 300 -2.84 -5.84 6.99
CA GLU A 300 -1.76 -6.40 6.16
C GLU A 300 -2.04 -7.85 5.78
N ALA A 301 -2.47 -8.69 6.74
CA ALA A 301 -2.81 -10.08 6.47
C ALA A 301 -4.04 -10.21 5.58
N GLU A 302 -5.08 -9.40 5.82
CA GLU A 302 -6.27 -9.33 4.97
C GLU A 302 -5.91 -8.89 3.55
N ARG A 303 -4.99 -7.94 3.38
CA ARG A 303 -4.47 -7.54 2.06
C ARG A 303 -3.82 -8.71 1.34
N GLU A 304 -2.89 -9.43 1.99
CA GLU A 304 -2.20 -10.55 1.33
C GLU A 304 -3.18 -11.63 0.86
N LEU A 305 -4.19 -11.94 1.68
CA LEU A 305 -5.27 -12.85 1.31
C LEU A 305 -6.09 -12.31 0.14
N ALA A 306 -6.48 -11.04 0.20
CA ALA A 306 -7.25 -10.39 -0.86
C ALA A 306 -6.50 -10.38 -2.20
N ILE A 307 -5.18 -10.14 -2.19
CA ILE A 307 -4.35 -10.20 -3.39
C ILE A 307 -4.26 -11.63 -3.92
N ALA A 308 -4.08 -12.63 -3.03
CA ALA A 308 -4.09 -14.03 -3.44
C ALA A 308 -5.43 -14.44 -4.06
N ASP A 309 -6.55 -14.02 -3.48
CA ASP A 309 -7.88 -14.29 -4.00
C ASP A 309 -8.14 -13.54 -5.31
N LEU A 310 -7.66 -12.30 -5.46
CA LEU A 310 -7.72 -11.54 -6.71
C LEU A 310 -6.97 -12.23 -7.85
N ARG A 311 -5.81 -12.84 -7.57
CA ARG A 311 -5.08 -13.65 -8.56
C ARG A 311 -5.92 -14.82 -9.06
N LEU A 312 -6.68 -15.46 -8.17
CA LEU A 312 -7.59 -16.55 -8.53
C LEU A 312 -8.79 -16.05 -9.36
N VAL A 313 -9.42 -14.95 -8.94
CA VAL A 313 -10.58 -14.35 -9.62
C VAL A 313 -10.22 -13.89 -11.03
N LEU A 314 -9.07 -13.22 -11.17
CA LEU A 314 -8.59 -12.66 -12.44
C LEU A 314 -7.73 -13.66 -13.25
N GLN A 315 -7.44 -14.84 -12.68
CA GLN A 315 -6.61 -15.89 -13.27
C GLN A 315 -5.22 -15.40 -13.72
N ARG A 316 -4.62 -14.52 -12.91
CA ARG A 316 -3.35 -13.86 -13.20
C ARG A 316 -2.44 -13.89 -11.99
N ASP A 317 -1.24 -14.44 -12.17
CA ASP A 317 -0.24 -14.55 -11.10
C ASP A 317 0.59 -13.26 -10.94
N ASP A 318 0.57 -12.35 -11.93
CA ASP A 318 1.38 -11.12 -11.94
C ASP A 318 0.82 -9.98 -11.07
N ILE A 319 -0.31 -10.20 -10.41
CA ILE A 319 -0.98 -9.19 -9.58
C ILE A 319 -0.24 -9.05 -8.25
N ASP A 320 0.16 -7.84 -7.90
CA ASP A 320 0.62 -7.45 -6.57
C ASP A 320 -0.27 -6.34 -6.01
N TRP A 321 -0.04 -5.91 -4.77
CA TRP A 321 -0.84 -4.83 -4.19
C TRP A 321 -0.62 -3.48 -4.86
N ARG A 322 0.48 -3.27 -5.60
CA ARG A 322 0.81 -2.00 -6.25
C ARG A 322 0.08 -1.85 -7.58
N ASN A 323 -0.01 -2.93 -8.35
CA ASN A 323 -0.65 -2.98 -9.66
C ASN A 323 -2.11 -3.47 -9.60
N ALA A 324 -2.60 -3.93 -8.44
CA ALA A 324 -3.94 -4.49 -8.30
C ALA A 324 -5.02 -3.58 -8.88
N VAL A 325 -4.99 -2.27 -8.59
CA VAL A 325 -6.01 -1.31 -9.08
C VAL A 325 -6.00 -1.24 -10.59
N LEU A 326 -4.82 -1.12 -11.20
CA LEU A 326 -4.65 -1.09 -12.65
C LEU A 326 -5.20 -2.38 -13.27
N ARG A 327 -4.84 -3.54 -12.71
CA ARG A 327 -5.31 -4.84 -13.22
C ARG A 327 -6.81 -5.04 -13.08
N VAL A 328 -7.41 -4.61 -11.97
CA VAL A 328 -8.86 -4.66 -11.82
C VAL A 328 -9.53 -3.73 -12.83
N HIS A 329 -8.99 -2.53 -13.06
CA HIS A 329 -9.51 -1.61 -14.06
C HIS A 329 -9.42 -2.18 -15.48
N GLU A 330 -8.26 -2.70 -15.88
CA GLU A 330 -8.07 -3.35 -17.17
C GLU A 330 -9.01 -4.57 -17.35
N ALA A 331 -9.24 -5.36 -16.30
CA ALA A 331 -10.17 -6.49 -16.34
C ALA A 331 -11.61 -6.03 -16.58
N ILE A 332 -12.01 -4.94 -15.91
CA ILE A 332 -13.33 -4.33 -16.08
C ILE A 332 -13.51 -3.81 -17.52
N GLU A 333 -12.51 -3.12 -18.07
CA GLU A 333 -12.57 -2.62 -19.45
C GLU A 333 -12.53 -3.76 -20.48
N ALA A 334 -11.68 -4.77 -20.29
CA ALA A 334 -11.65 -5.96 -21.15
C ALA A 334 -12.98 -6.72 -21.10
N ALA A 335 -13.61 -6.85 -19.94
CA ALA A 335 -14.94 -7.44 -19.80
C ALA A 335 -16.03 -6.65 -20.57
N LYS A 336 -15.93 -5.32 -20.63
CA LYS A 336 -16.85 -4.48 -21.40
C LYS A 336 -16.64 -4.61 -22.91
N ILE A 337 -15.39 -4.70 -23.37
CA ILE A 337 -15.02 -4.69 -24.80
C ILE A 337 -15.11 -6.09 -25.41
N GLU A 338 -14.48 -7.09 -24.78
CA GLU A 338 -14.27 -8.43 -25.34
C GLU A 338 -15.37 -9.44 -24.91
N GLY A 339 -16.26 -9.05 -23.99
CA GLY A 339 -17.42 -9.85 -23.61
C GLY A 339 -17.06 -11.08 -22.76
N SER A 340 -17.22 -12.29 -23.29
CA SER A 340 -16.98 -13.54 -22.55
C SER A 340 -15.53 -14.02 -22.56
N ASP A 341 -14.74 -13.60 -23.56
CA ASP A 341 -13.49 -14.27 -23.91
C ASP A 341 -12.26 -13.66 -23.22
N TRP A 342 -12.42 -12.49 -22.60
CA TRP A 342 -11.33 -11.78 -21.91
C TRP A 342 -10.66 -12.63 -20.83
N ARG A 343 -11.42 -13.44 -20.06
CA ARG A 343 -10.85 -14.30 -19.01
C ARG A 343 -9.86 -15.31 -19.58
N GLN A 344 -10.18 -15.90 -20.73
CA GLN A 344 -9.31 -16.87 -21.38
C GLN A 344 -8.00 -16.20 -21.83
N ARG A 345 -8.10 -15.01 -22.44
CA ARG A 345 -6.93 -14.21 -22.84
C ARG A 345 -6.05 -13.85 -21.64
N TRP A 346 -6.66 -13.44 -20.54
CA TRP A 346 -5.97 -13.10 -19.30
C TRP A 346 -5.27 -14.31 -18.67
N GLN A 347 -5.93 -15.46 -18.67
CA GLN A 347 -5.33 -16.72 -18.23
C GLN A 347 -4.10 -17.08 -19.06
N MET A 348 -4.16 -16.91 -20.38
CA MET A 348 -3.02 -17.13 -21.28
C MET A 348 -1.85 -16.19 -20.96
N LEU A 349 -2.12 -14.90 -20.69
CA LEU A 349 -1.08 -13.96 -20.25
C LEU A 349 -0.46 -14.38 -18.91
N GLY A 350 -1.26 -14.85 -17.96
CA GLY A 350 -0.77 -15.42 -16.71
C GLY A 350 0.14 -16.64 -16.92
N HIS A 351 -0.19 -17.51 -17.87
CA HIS A 351 0.66 -18.65 -18.24
C HIS A 351 2.00 -18.21 -18.83
N ILE A 352 2.00 -17.24 -19.75
CA ILE A 352 3.24 -16.67 -20.30
C ILE A 352 4.11 -16.10 -19.17
N TYR A 353 3.50 -15.35 -18.25
CA TYR A 353 4.21 -14.77 -17.10
C TYR A 353 4.98 -15.83 -16.29
N LYS A 354 4.31 -16.95 -16.03
CA LYS A 354 4.85 -18.07 -15.28
C LYS A 354 5.93 -18.82 -16.06
N GLU A 355 5.77 -19.02 -17.37
CA GLU A 355 6.78 -19.65 -18.23
C GLU A 355 8.07 -18.83 -18.27
N LEU A 356 7.96 -17.50 -18.25
CA LEU A 356 9.10 -16.57 -18.19
C LEU A 356 9.78 -16.49 -16.81
N GLN A 357 9.25 -17.20 -15.81
CA GLN A 357 9.74 -17.22 -14.43
C GLN A 357 9.87 -15.79 -13.87
N LEU A 358 8.80 -15.00 -14.03
CA LEU A 358 8.69 -13.65 -13.49
C LEU A 358 8.02 -13.70 -12.11
N GLU A 359 8.50 -12.88 -11.18
CA GLU A 359 7.86 -12.69 -9.88
C GLU A 359 6.78 -11.61 -9.97
N PRO A 360 5.68 -11.67 -9.19
CA PRO A 360 4.63 -10.66 -9.23
C PRO A 360 5.20 -9.25 -9.03
N GLY A 361 4.89 -8.35 -9.97
CA GLY A 361 5.42 -6.98 -9.99
C GLY A 361 6.69 -6.78 -10.84
N ASP A 362 7.35 -7.84 -11.32
CA ASP A 362 8.57 -7.73 -12.15
C ASP A 362 8.31 -7.05 -13.50
N ALA A 363 7.19 -7.44 -14.12
CA ALA A 363 6.74 -6.92 -15.39
C ALA A 363 5.22 -6.91 -15.48
N GLU A 364 4.71 -6.14 -16.43
CA GLU A 364 3.32 -6.06 -16.81
C GLU A 364 3.15 -6.53 -18.26
N LEU A 365 2.26 -7.49 -18.48
CA LEU A 365 1.93 -8.01 -19.80
C LEU A 365 0.55 -7.52 -20.21
N SER A 366 0.47 -6.90 -21.38
CA SER A 366 -0.77 -6.41 -21.98
C SER A 366 -0.77 -6.73 -23.48
N LEU A 367 -1.94 -7.04 -24.03
CA LEU A 367 -2.13 -7.27 -25.46
C LEU A 367 -2.93 -6.13 -26.06
N TYR A 368 -2.47 -5.61 -27.19
CA TYR A 368 -3.17 -4.58 -27.93
C TYR A 368 -3.53 -5.10 -29.32
N PRO A 369 -4.80 -5.00 -29.74
CA PRO A 369 -5.19 -5.31 -31.10
C PRO A 369 -4.66 -4.22 -32.04
N VAL A 370 -4.13 -4.65 -33.18
CA VAL A 370 -3.65 -3.81 -34.28
C VAL A 370 -4.29 -4.31 -35.58
N ASP A 371 -4.35 -3.49 -36.63
CA ASP A 371 -5.03 -3.81 -37.90
C ASP A 371 -4.67 -5.17 -38.53
N ARG A 372 -3.50 -5.74 -38.19
CA ARG A 372 -2.97 -7.00 -38.75
C ARG A 372 -2.68 -8.10 -37.72
N GLY A 373 -3.20 -7.98 -36.50
CA GLY A 373 -2.99 -8.98 -35.46
C GLY A 373 -2.90 -8.34 -34.08
N GLU A 374 -2.07 -8.91 -33.21
CA GLU A 374 -1.91 -8.44 -31.84
C GLU A 374 -0.46 -8.07 -31.54
N VAL A 375 -0.26 -7.12 -30.63
CA VAL A 375 1.07 -6.76 -30.13
C VAL A 375 1.11 -7.00 -28.64
N LEU A 376 2.06 -7.84 -28.21
CA LEU A 376 2.30 -8.13 -26.80
C LEU A 376 3.25 -7.09 -26.26
N VAL A 377 2.78 -6.28 -25.32
CA VAL A 377 3.57 -5.27 -24.65
C VAL A 377 3.98 -5.78 -23.29
N ILE A 378 5.29 -5.78 -23.03
CA ILE A 378 5.90 -6.19 -21.78
C ILE A 378 6.59 -4.96 -21.17
N GLN A 379 6.01 -4.42 -20.09
CA GLN A 379 6.59 -3.30 -19.37
C GLN A 379 7.28 -3.79 -18.10
N THR A 380 8.60 -3.64 -18.01
CA THR A 380 9.40 -4.14 -16.88
C THR A 380 9.73 -3.04 -15.87
N HIS A 381 9.65 -3.37 -14.59
CA HIS A 381 9.94 -2.44 -13.49
C HIS A 381 11.39 -2.52 -12.99
N SER A 382 12.13 -3.55 -13.41
CA SER A 382 13.51 -3.79 -13.02
C SER A 382 14.43 -3.86 -14.24
N ARG A 383 15.58 -3.17 -14.17
CA ARG A 383 16.64 -3.27 -15.19
C ARG A 383 17.14 -4.70 -15.36
N HIS A 384 17.15 -5.49 -14.28
CA HIS A 384 17.58 -6.88 -14.33
C HIS A 384 16.61 -7.73 -15.18
N ILE A 385 15.31 -7.57 -14.94
CA ILE A 385 14.27 -8.28 -15.69
C ILE A 385 14.25 -7.81 -17.15
N PHE A 386 14.36 -6.51 -17.40
CA PHE A 386 14.50 -5.97 -18.74
C PHE A 386 15.66 -6.65 -19.49
N GLY A 387 16.85 -6.69 -18.88
CA GLY A 387 18.02 -7.35 -19.48
C GLY A 387 17.77 -8.84 -19.75
N LYS A 388 17.24 -9.57 -18.77
CA LYS A 388 16.89 -11.00 -18.92
C LYS A 388 15.97 -11.25 -20.12
N LEU A 389 14.93 -10.42 -20.30
CA LEU A 389 13.97 -10.58 -21.39
C LEU A 389 14.55 -10.09 -22.74
N ALA A 390 15.36 -9.02 -22.72
CA ALA A 390 16.00 -8.47 -23.92
C ALA A 390 17.11 -9.38 -24.47
N ASP A 391 17.78 -10.14 -23.61
CA ASP A 391 18.82 -11.10 -24.00
C ASP A 391 18.23 -12.42 -24.54
N GLY A 392 16.96 -12.70 -24.23
CA GLY A 392 16.24 -13.92 -24.62
C GLY A 392 14.94 -13.70 -25.41
N PRO A 393 14.89 -12.85 -26.45
CA PRO A 393 13.65 -12.47 -27.13
C PRO A 393 12.97 -13.67 -27.82
N ARG A 394 13.76 -14.66 -28.26
CA ARG A 394 13.27 -15.92 -28.83
C ARG A 394 12.43 -16.73 -27.84
N ASP A 395 12.84 -16.83 -26.59
CA ASP A 395 12.11 -17.60 -25.57
C ASP A 395 10.79 -16.89 -25.20
N VAL A 396 10.80 -15.55 -25.17
CA VAL A 396 9.59 -14.73 -25.01
C VAL A 396 8.63 -14.97 -26.18
N ALA A 397 9.13 -14.95 -27.41
CA ALA A 397 8.31 -15.19 -28.60
C ALA A 397 7.74 -16.61 -28.66
N LEU A 398 8.53 -17.63 -28.32
CA LEU A 398 8.05 -19.01 -28.27
C LEU A 398 6.93 -19.18 -27.24
N SER A 399 7.06 -18.55 -26.06
CA SER A 399 6.03 -18.62 -25.02
C SER A 399 4.76 -17.87 -25.47
N ALA A 400 4.91 -16.70 -26.07
CA ALA A 400 3.77 -15.88 -26.52
C ALA A 400 3.01 -16.50 -27.70
N LEU A 401 3.70 -16.93 -28.75
CA LEU A 401 3.09 -17.48 -29.97
C LEU A 401 2.32 -18.79 -29.72
N ARG A 402 2.66 -19.56 -28.68
CA ARG A 402 1.87 -20.74 -28.28
C ARG A 402 0.42 -20.41 -27.95
N PHE A 403 0.18 -19.23 -27.39
CA PHE A 403 -1.15 -18.78 -26.97
C PHE A 403 -1.78 -17.79 -27.95
N PHE A 404 -0.95 -16.96 -28.61
CA PHE A 404 -1.38 -15.89 -29.50
C PHE A 404 -0.74 -16.05 -30.89
N PRO A 405 -1.32 -16.86 -31.79
CA PRO A 405 -0.75 -17.14 -33.12
C PRO A 405 -0.71 -15.93 -34.07
N ASP A 406 -1.62 -14.97 -33.85
CA ASP A 406 -1.75 -13.75 -34.65
C ASP A 406 -0.85 -12.61 -34.14
N LEU A 407 0.12 -12.94 -33.28
CA LEU A 407 1.07 -11.96 -32.77
C LEU A 407 1.93 -11.38 -33.90
N THR A 408 1.94 -10.06 -34.00
CA THR A 408 2.66 -9.29 -35.02
C THR A 408 3.99 -8.77 -34.49
N ALA A 409 4.05 -8.42 -33.22
CA ALA A 409 5.27 -7.99 -32.56
C ALA A 409 5.20 -8.20 -31.04
N ILE A 410 6.38 -8.23 -30.42
CA ILE A 410 6.56 -8.13 -28.97
C ILE A 410 7.30 -6.84 -28.69
N GLU A 411 6.75 -6.01 -27.82
CA GLU A 411 7.35 -4.73 -27.47
C GLU A 411 7.73 -4.71 -25.99
N LEU A 412 9.03 -4.64 -25.73
CA LEU A 412 9.60 -4.59 -24.39
C LEU A 412 9.94 -3.14 -24.03
N SER A 413 9.37 -2.63 -22.93
CA SER A 413 9.62 -1.28 -22.43
C SER A 413 10.06 -1.30 -20.96
N SER A 414 10.75 -0.23 -20.54
CA SER A 414 10.97 0.05 -19.13
C SER A 414 10.92 1.56 -18.89
N PRO A 415 10.15 2.05 -17.90
CA PRO A 415 10.13 3.47 -17.55
C PRO A 415 11.50 3.98 -17.10
N LEU A 416 12.40 3.08 -16.67
CA LEU A 416 13.76 3.42 -16.22
C LEU A 416 14.76 3.70 -17.35
N LEU A 417 14.44 3.30 -18.58
CA LEU A 417 15.37 3.34 -19.72
C LEU A 417 14.96 4.37 -20.79
N GLY A 418 13.69 4.79 -20.82
CA GLY A 418 13.21 5.83 -21.74
C GLY A 418 13.20 5.42 -23.23
N PHE A 419 13.40 4.15 -23.54
CA PHE A 419 13.28 3.58 -24.89
C PHE A 419 12.51 2.26 -24.87
N ARG A 420 12.10 1.82 -26.06
CA ARG A 420 11.36 0.59 -26.29
C ARG A 420 12.11 -0.30 -27.27
N LEU A 421 12.14 -1.60 -27.01
CA LEU A 421 12.62 -2.61 -27.95
C LEU A 421 11.41 -3.27 -28.59
N SER A 422 11.47 -3.49 -29.89
CA SER A 422 10.44 -4.23 -30.64
C SER A 422 11.10 -5.44 -31.26
N TYR A 423 10.43 -6.59 -31.14
CA TYR A 423 10.79 -7.82 -31.80
C TYR A 423 9.62 -8.19 -32.72
N SER A 424 9.80 -7.94 -34.00
CA SER A 424 8.77 -8.06 -35.04
C SER A 424 8.62 -9.51 -35.50
N ARG A 425 7.47 -9.82 -36.12
CA ARG A 425 7.20 -11.14 -36.70
C ARG A 425 8.25 -11.56 -37.73
N ASP A 426 8.75 -10.63 -38.54
CA ASP A 426 9.78 -10.91 -39.55
C ASP A 426 11.12 -11.32 -38.89
N GLU A 427 11.48 -10.68 -37.77
CA GLU A 427 12.66 -11.06 -36.98
C GLU A 427 12.46 -12.42 -36.32
N MET A 428 11.27 -12.71 -35.78
CA MET A 428 10.92 -14.03 -35.24
C MET A 428 11.03 -15.14 -36.29
N VAL A 429 10.64 -14.87 -37.54
CA VAL A 429 10.82 -15.79 -38.68
C VAL A 429 12.31 -15.98 -38.97
N GLY A 430 13.08 -14.90 -39.03
CA GLY A 430 14.53 -14.93 -39.22
C GLY A 430 15.26 -15.78 -38.17
N ASP A 431 14.82 -15.71 -36.91
CA ASP A 431 15.39 -16.45 -35.79
C ASP A 431 14.85 -17.89 -35.64
N GLY A 432 13.99 -18.35 -36.57
CA GLY A 432 13.46 -19.71 -36.57
C GLY A 432 12.50 -20.01 -35.41
N VAL A 433 11.79 -19.01 -34.90
CA VAL A 433 10.77 -19.19 -33.85
C VAL A 433 9.61 -20.07 -34.37
N PHE A 434 9.10 -19.77 -35.57
CA PHE A 434 7.97 -20.49 -36.18
C PHE A 434 8.29 -21.94 -36.54
N THR A 435 9.50 -22.21 -37.04
CA THR A 435 9.94 -23.58 -37.34
C THR A 435 10.02 -24.44 -36.08
N THR A 436 10.35 -23.84 -34.94
CA THR A 436 10.39 -24.51 -33.63
C THR A 436 8.98 -24.88 -33.14
N LEU A 437 7.95 -24.11 -33.50
CA LEU A 437 6.55 -24.38 -33.18
C LEU A 437 5.86 -25.30 -34.20
N GLY A 438 6.52 -25.62 -35.32
CA GLY A 438 6.00 -26.49 -36.36
C GLY A 438 4.97 -25.83 -37.27
N TRP A 439 5.05 -24.51 -37.46
CA TRP A 439 4.18 -23.72 -38.35
C TRP A 439 4.82 -23.45 -39.71
#